data_AF-A0A0W0WU34-F1
#
_entry.id   AF-A0A0W0WU34-F1
#
_cell.length_a   1.000
_cell.length_b   1.000
_cell.length_c   1.000
_cell.angle_alpha   90.00
_cell.angle_beta   90.00
_cell.angle_gamma   90.00
#
_symmetry.space_group_name_H-M   'P 1'
#
loop_
_entity.id
_entity.type
_entity.pdbx_description
1 polymer ?
#
loop_
_entity_poly.entity_id
_entity_poly.type
_entity_poly.pdbx_seq_one_letter_code
_entity_poly.pdbx_strand_id
1 'polypeptide(L)'
;MQEKLDEITQSSEEKFVLDYPNSNDFTDFMDYVTQDDAMAEMYLEEDEQCPQARKLFENNGKWLRENNDRCDLMLVLRENKKIIGFCELKLTKDSQNPVSQLFSVFVDKKYRGKGLANLMIFYALDFFVHSGRTDLAVYPTTDSLAVYNKFGFYPLDISNDKELVAWFKKEEAERLVDLKDSTSEHLIMDLNKAACQEVFKERCQKFLQSSFNYEVSHNLKQDLNTNVFDWRKKNTAALLSNDSLIVTNTKKDLKRKKVEIIENEEGPKKK
;
A
#
# COMPACT_ATOMS: atom_id res chain seq x y z
N MET A 1 56.75 20.18 -2.01
CA MET A 1 56.71 18.92 -1.24
C MET A 1 56.44 19.33 0.20
N GLN A 2 55.29 19.16 0.81
CA GLN A 2 54.23 18.18 0.62
C GLN A 2 52.96 18.83 1.20
N GLU A 3 52.00 19.24 0.37
CA GLU A 3 50.62 19.40 0.81
C GLU A 3 50.07 17.98 0.94
N LYS A 4 49.86 17.52 2.17
CA LYS A 4 49.15 16.27 2.41
C LYS A 4 47.71 16.64 2.72
N LEU A 5 46.85 16.28 1.77
CA LEU A 5 45.41 16.12 1.86
C LEU A 5 44.99 15.62 3.25
N ASP A 6 44.37 16.50 4.02
CA ASP A 6 43.30 16.09 4.92
C ASP A 6 42.03 15.99 4.08
N GLU A 7 41.89 14.87 3.35
CA GLU A 7 40.58 14.42 2.91
C GLU A 7 39.80 14.04 4.17
N ILE A 8 39.09 15.03 4.71
CA ILE A 8 37.98 14.81 5.62
C ILE A 8 36.98 13.95 4.85
N THR A 9 37.02 12.65 5.06
CA THR A 9 35.95 11.72 4.67
C THR A 9 34.73 12.14 5.49
N GLN A 10 33.99 13.11 4.96
CA GLN A 10 32.68 13.47 5.47
C GLN A 10 31.78 12.27 5.13
N SER A 11 31.76 11.29 6.05
CA SER A 11 30.81 10.20 6.08
C SER A 11 29.42 10.84 6.10
N SER A 12 28.82 11.06 4.93
CA SER A 12 27.42 11.44 4.84
C SER A 12 26.65 10.30 5.48
N GLU A 13 26.06 10.55 6.65
CA GLU A 13 25.20 9.56 7.29
C GLU A 13 24.16 9.09 6.26
N GLU A 14 24.12 7.79 6.00
CA GLU A 14 23.13 7.17 5.12
C GLU A 14 21.74 7.52 5.67
N LYS A 15 21.06 8.48 5.03
CA LYS A 15 19.74 8.93 5.44
C LYS A 15 18.69 8.31 4.55
N PHE A 16 17.96 7.35 5.11
CA PHE A 16 16.84 6.71 4.42
C PHE A 16 15.54 7.50 4.61
N VAL A 17 14.75 7.64 3.56
CA VAL A 17 13.43 8.29 3.61
C VAL A 17 12.37 7.34 3.08
N LEU A 18 11.38 7.02 3.91
CA LEU A 18 10.18 6.28 3.52
C LEU A 18 9.09 7.26 3.09
N ASP A 19 8.56 7.09 1.89
CA ASP A 19 7.58 8.00 1.28
C ASP A 19 6.66 7.25 0.29
N TYR A 20 5.76 7.98 -0.34
CA TYR A 20 5.07 7.56 -1.54
C TYR A 20 5.93 7.75 -2.80
N PRO A 21 5.73 6.93 -3.85
CA PRO A 21 6.23 7.24 -5.18
C PRO A 21 5.53 8.48 -5.75
N ASN A 22 6.09 9.04 -6.81
CA ASN A 22 5.49 10.05 -7.68
C ASN A 22 5.72 9.66 -9.15
N SER A 23 5.09 10.36 -10.09
CA SER A 23 5.14 10.02 -11.51
C SER A 23 6.56 9.95 -12.10
N ASN A 24 7.52 10.72 -11.56
CA ASN A 24 8.90 10.75 -12.09
C ASN A 24 9.69 9.50 -11.69
N ASP A 25 9.23 8.76 -10.69
CA ASP A 25 9.91 7.56 -10.21
C ASP A 25 9.61 6.33 -11.08
N PHE A 26 8.64 6.40 -11.99
CA PHE A 26 8.19 5.24 -12.75
C PHE A 26 9.31 4.64 -13.61
N THR A 27 10.15 5.48 -14.21
CA THR A 27 11.29 5.01 -15.02
C THR A 27 12.29 4.24 -14.16
N ASP A 28 12.71 4.82 -13.02
CA ASP A 28 13.63 4.16 -12.08
C ASP A 28 13.04 2.82 -11.58
N PHE A 29 11.74 2.76 -11.34
CA PHE A 29 11.04 1.53 -10.99
C PHE A 29 11.10 0.47 -12.10
N MET A 30 10.84 0.85 -13.35
CA MET A 30 10.90 -0.08 -14.48
C MET A 30 12.32 -0.61 -14.72
N ASP A 31 13.35 0.21 -14.47
CA ASP A 31 14.74 -0.24 -14.50
C ASP A 31 15.00 -1.35 -13.48
N TYR A 32 14.42 -1.28 -12.28
CA TYR A 32 14.50 -2.35 -11.29
C TYR A 32 13.72 -3.60 -11.72
N VAL A 33 12.49 -3.42 -12.21
CA VAL A 33 11.63 -4.54 -12.65
C VAL A 33 12.29 -5.35 -13.76
N THR A 34 12.94 -4.67 -14.73
CA THR A 34 13.57 -5.33 -15.88
C THR A 34 14.91 -6.00 -15.55
N GLN A 35 15.52 -5.68 -14.41
CA GLN A 35 16.81 -6.25 -13.99
C GLN A 35 16.70 -7.41 -13.00
N ASP A 36 15.53 -7.65 -12.42
CA ASP A 36 15.29 -8.70 -11.42
C ASP A 36 14.17 -9.63 -11.91
N ASP A 37 14.53 -10.87 -12.26
CA ASP A 37 13.61 -11.83 -12.91
C ASP A 37 12.32 -12.06 -12.11
N ALA A 38 12.40 -12.10 -10.77
CA ALA A 38 11.21 -12.27 -9.92
C ALA A 38 10.26 -11.06 -10.02
N MET A 39 10.80 -9.86 -10.20
CA MET A 39 10.01 -8.65 -10.42
C MET A 39 9.44 -8.62 -11.83
N ALA A 40 10.23 -9.03 -12.83
CA ALA A 40 9.78 -9.12 -14.21
C ALA A 40 8.55 -10.04 -14.32
N GLU A 41 8.60 -11.25 -13.74
CA GLU A 41 7.48 -12.18 -13.73
C GLU A 41 6.19 -11.57 -13.13
N MET A 42 6.32 -10.73 -12.11
CA MET A 42 5.17 -10.12 -11.43
C MET A 42 4.56 -8.92 -12.17
N TYR A 43 5.35 -8.20 -12.97
CA TYR A 43 4.95 -6.91 -13.55
C TYR A 43 4.97 -6.87 -15.07
N LEU A 44 5.62 -7.82 -15.74
CA LEU A 44 5.72 -7.92 -17.19
C LEU A 44 4.99 -9.20 -17.65
N GLU A 45 3.66 -9.18 -17.60
CA GLU A 45 2.85 -10.15 -18.35
C GLU A 45 2.92 -9.82 -19.86
N GLU A 46 2.72 -10.83 -20.71
CA GLU A 46 2.94 -10.80 -22.18
C GLU A 46 2.51 -9.46 -22.84
N ASP A 47 3.51 -8.64 -23.16
CA ASP A 47 3.51 -7.48 -24.07
C ASP A 47 2.96 -6.10 -23.63
N GLU A 48 2.56 -5.86 -22.37
CA GLU A 48 2.20 -4.50 -21.90
C GLU A 48 2.98 -4.03 -20.67
N GLN A 49 3.52 -2.80 -20.73
CA GLN A 49 4.04 -2.09 -19.56
C GLN A 49 2.94 -1.99 -18.48
N CYS A 50 3.12 -2.64 -17.33
CA CYS A 50 2.15 -2.74 -16.23
C CYS A 50 1.28 -1.48 -16.02
N PRO A 51 0.06 -1.41 -16.58
CA PRO A 51 -0.78 -0.20 -16.51
C PRO A 51 -1.21 0.10 -15.06
N GLN A 52 -1.25 -0.93 -14.22
CA GLN A 52 -1.60 -0.83 -12.80
C GLN A 52 -0.49 -0.14 -12.00
N ALA A 53 0.77 -0.55 -12.20
CA ALA A 53 1.91 0.11 -11.59
C ALA A 53 1.95 1.59 -12.03
N ARG A 54 1.86 1.88 -13.33
CA ARG A 54 1.83 3.26 -13.83
C ARG A 54 0.78 4.13 -13.12
N LYS A 55 -0.45 3.62 -12.96
CA LYS A 55 -1.51 4.32 -12.20
C LYS A 55 -1.15 4.56 -10.73
N LEU A 56 -0.44 3.65 -10.07
CA LEU A 56 0.04 3.89 -8.70
C LEU A 56 1.01 5.07 -8.67
N PHE A 57 1.98 5.12 -9.58
CA PHE A 57 2.95 6.24 -9.66
C PHE A 57 2.27 7.57 -9.99
N GLU A 58 1.31 7.58 -10.93
CA GLU A 58 0.52 8.76 -11.28
C GLU A 58 -0.35 9.27 -10.10
N ASN A 59 -0.81 8.36 -9.24
CA ASN A 59 -1.62 8.68 -8.06
C ASN A 59 -0.83 8.74 -6.75
N ASN A 60 0.47 9.02 -6.82
CA ASN A 60 1.37 9.13 -5.66
C ASN A 60 1.27 7.92 -4.71
N GLY A 61 1.33 6.72 -5.28
CA GLY A 61 1.28 5.43 -4.57
C GLY A 61 -0.06 5.07 -3.97
N LYS A 62 -1.15 5.78 -4.31
CA LYS A 62 -2.46 5.59 -3.68
C LYS A 62 -3.56 5.43 -4.73
N TRP A 63 -4.01 4.20 -4.96
CA TRP A 63 -5.04 3.93 -5.96
C TRP A 63 -6.25 3.17 -5.41
N LEU A 64 -7.30 3.93 -5.09
CA LEU A 64 -8.62 3.38 -4.75
C LEU A 64 -9.41 3.10 -6.04
N ARG A 65 -9.73 1.82 -6.30
CA ARG A 65 -10.44 1.39 -7.52
C ARG A 65 -11.87 1.91 -7.56
N GLU A 66 -12.51 1.88 -8.73
CA GLU A 66 -13.76 2.59 -9.03
C GLU A 66 -14.93 2.25 -8.09
N ASN A 67 -14.97 1.03 -7.54
CA ASN A 67 -15.99 0.59 -6.59
C ASN A 67 -15.62 0.81 -5.12
N ASN A 68 -14.45 1.41 -4.84
CA ASN A 68 -13.84 1.53 -3.52
C ASN A 68 -13.76 0.20 -2.74
N ASP A 69 -13.79 -0.93 -3.43
CA ASP A 69 -13.72 -2.30 -2.89
C ASP A 69 -12.28 -2.77 -2.74
N ARG A 70 -11.36 -2.18 -3.51
CA ARG A 70 -9.93 -2.45 -3.48
C ARG A 70 -9.12 -1.15 -3.47
N CYS A 71 -8.07 -1.14 -2.65
CA CYS A 71 -7.07 -0.09 -2.59
C CYS A 71 -5.69 -0.71 -2.85
N ASP A 72 -5.02 -0.24 -3.89
CA ASP A 72 -3.62 -0.54 -4.15
C ASP A 72 -2.78 0.60 -3.54
N LEU A 73 -1.78 0.27 -2.73
CA LEU A 73 -0.87 1.19 -2.04
C LEU A 73 0.57 0.80 -2.36
N MET A 74 1.40 1.78 -2.72
CA MET A 74 2.85 1.60 -2.85
C MET A 74 3.61 2.58 -1.95
N LEU A 75 4.55 2.05 -1.19
CA LEU A 75 5.55 2.83 -0.44
C LEU A 75 6.91 2.64 -1.11
N VAL A 76 7.73 3.68 -1.13
CA VAL A 76 9.10 3.64 -1.64
C VAL A 76 10.07 4.08 -0.56
N LEU A 77 11.24 3.44 -0.55
CA LEU A 77 12.35 3.81 0.30
C LEU A 77 13.42 4.49 -0.55
N ARG A 78 13.91 5.61 -0.07
CA ARG A 78 14.89 6.43 -0.78
C ARG A 78 16.18 6.60 0.00
N GLU A 79 17.26 6.69 -0.74
CA GLU A 79 18.52 7.26 -0.28
C GLU A 79 18.91 8.35 -1.28
N ASN A 80 19.26 9.55 -0.80
CA ASN A 80 19.63 10.67 -1.67
C ASN A 80 18.63 10.96 -2.81
N LYS A 81 17.33 10.85 -2.49
CA LYS A 81 16.17 11.01 -3.40
C LYS A 81 15.94 9.88 -4.41
N LYS A 82 16.90 8.97 -4.59
CA LYS A 82 16.75 7.80 -5.46
C LYS A 82 16.00 6.68 -4.76
N ILE A 83 15.10 6.00 -5.47
CA ILE A 83 14.46 4.78 -4.95
C ILE A 83 15.50 3.67 -4.82
N ILE A 84 15.54 3.04 -3.64
CA ILE A 84 16.39 1.88 -3.35
C ILE A 84 15.57 0.65 -2.92
N GLY A 85 14.26 0.80 -2.82
CA GLY A 85 13.34 -0.26 -2.46
C GLY A 85 11.89 0.21 -2.48
N PHE A 86 10.96 -0.73 -2.51
CA PHE A 86 9.53 -0.45 -2.44
C PHE A 86 8.76 -1.61 -1.82
N CYS A 87 7.53 -1.33 -1.44
CA CYS A 87 6.57 -2.27 -0.88
C CYS A 87 5.18 -1.95 -1.44
N GLU A 88 4.49 -2.94 -1.99
CA GLU A 88 3.12 -2.81 -2.51
C GLU A 88 2.15 -3.63 -1.67
N LEU A 89 1.03 -3.01 -1.30
CA LEU A 89 -0.06 -3.58 -0.54
C LEU A 89 -1.37 -3.45 -1.33
N LYS A 90 -2.10 -4.55 -1.48
CA LYS A 90 -3.41 -4.62 -2.15
C LYS A 90 -4.45 -4.96 -1.09
N LEU A 91 -5.22 -3.98 -0.65
CA LEU A 91 -6.24 -4.15 0.38
C LEU A 91 -7.63 -4.27 -0.23
N THR A 92 -8.43 -5.21 0.26
CA THR A 92 -9.78 -5.51 -0.21
C THR A 92 -10.80 -5.37 0.93
N LYS A 93 -11.97 -4.78 0.64
CA LYS A 93 -13.05 -4.60 1.63
C LYS A 93 -13.78 -5.88 1.98
N ASP A 94 -13.88 -6.80 1.03
CA ASP A 94 -14.47 -8.11 1.25
C ASP A 94 -13.34 -9.12 1.51
N SER A 95 -13.43 -9.83 2.64
CA SER A 95 -12.46 -10.86 3.01
C SER A 95 -12.70 -12.18 2.29
N GLN A 96 -13.79 -12.34 1.53
CA GLN A 96 -14.11 -13.62 0.90
C GLN A 96 -13.40 -13.85 -0.44
N ASN A 97 -13.13 -12.80 -1.24
CA ASN A 97 -12.23 -12.84 -2.41
C ASN A 97 -12.19 -11.47 -3.12
N PRO A 98 -11.03 -10.99 -3.61
CA PRO A 98 -9.68 -11.46 -3.31
C PRO A 98 -9.26 -11.14 -1.88
N VAL A 99 -8.48 -12.02 -1.26
CA VAL A 99 -7.83 -11.75 0.05
C VAL A 99 -6.88 -10.56 -0.11
N SER A 100 -6.74 -9.75 0.93
CA SER A 100 -5.76 -8.66 0.93
C SER A 100 -4.34 -9.23 0.82
N GLN A 101 -3.44 -8.54 0.13
CA GLN A 101 -2.10 -9.05 -0.16
C GLN A 101 -1.02 -8.02 0.12
N LEU A 102 0.07 -8.44 0.76
CA LEU A 102 1.34 -7.76 0.66
C LEU A 102 2.00 -8.26 -0.63
N PHE A 103 1.77 -7.52 -1.70
CA PHE A 103 1.94 -7.99 -3.07
C PHE A 103 3.41 -8.13 -3.44
N SER A 104 4.22 -7.09 -3.21
CA SER A 104 5.64 -7.10 -3.56
C SER A 104 6.46 -6.34 -2.53
N VAL A 105 7.65 -6.85 -2.23
CA VAL A 105 8.65 -6.14 -1.43
C VAL A 105 10.00 -6.29 -2.12
N PHE A 106 10.64 -5.17 -2.43
CA PHE A 106 11.92 -5.14 -3.11
C PHE A 106 12.90 -4.22 -2.39
N VAL A 107 14.15 -4.66 -2.31
CA VAL A 107 15.29 -3.84 -1.88
C VAL A 107 16.43 -4.10 -2.84
N ASP A 108 17.03 -3.02 -3.36
CA ASP A 108 18.22 -3.08 -4.22
C ASP A 108 19.31 -3.90 -3.51
N LYS A 109 19.96 -4.81 -4.26
CA LYS A 109 20.93 -5.77 -3.74
C LYS A 109 22.03 -5.12 -2.89
N LYS A 110 22.45 -3.90 -3.23
CA LYS A 110 23.48 -3.14 -2.50
C LYS A 110 23.04 -2.71 -1.09
N TYR A 111 21.73 -2.67 -0.86
CA TYR A 111 21.10 -2.20 0.38
C TYR A 111 20.46 -3.33 1.19
N ARG A 112 20.50 -4.58 0.71
CA ARG A 112 20.01 -5.76 1.43
C ARG A 112 20.83 -6.01 2.70
N GLY A 113 20.25 -6.74 3.66
CA GLY A 113 20.88 -7.04 4.95
C GLY A 113 20.82 -5.91 5.98
N LYS A 114 20.38 -4.70 5.60
CA LYS A 114 20.24 -3.54 6.51
C LYS A 114 18.87 -3.43 7.20
N GLY A 115 18.00 -4.43 7.05
CA GLY A 115 16.66 -4.43 7.65
C GLY A 115 15.61 -3.56 6.94
N LEU A 116 15.92 -3.00 5.77
CA LEU A 116 15.04 -2.08 5.02
C LEU A 116 13.69 -2.67 4.62
N ALA A 117 13.65 -3.97 4.28
CA ALA A 117 12.40 -4.66 4.00
C ALA A 117 11.48 -4.67 5.24
N ASN A 118 12.04 -4.87 6.43
CA ASN A 118 11.27 -4.85 7.67
C ASN A 118 10.66 -3.47 7.93
N LEU A 119 11.42 -2.40 7.64
CA LEU A 119 10.94 -1.02 7.75
C LEU A 119 9.72 -0.78 6.85
N MET A 120 9.83 -1.14 5.56
CA MET A 120 8.71 -0.93 4.63
C MET A 120 7.49 -1.79 4.97
N ILE A 121 7.70 -3.05 5.35
CA ILE A 121 6.61 -3.94 5.75
C ILE A 121 5.93 -3.44 7.02
N PHE A 122 6.69 -3.00 8.04
CA PHE A 122 6.13 -2.45 9.27
C PHE A 122 5.12 -1.33 8.98
N TYR A 123 5.50 -0.35 8.16
CA TYR A 123 4.61 0.76 7.79
C TYR A 123 3.49 0.36 6.83
N ALA A 124 3.71 -0.62 5.94
CA ALA A 124 2.62 -1.16 5.13
C ALA A 124 1.56 -1.85 6.00
N LEU A 125 1.98 -2.56 7.06
CA LEU A 125 1.09 -3.25 7.99
C LEU A 125 0.29 -2.27 8.87
N ASP A 126 0.78 -1.05 9.12
CA ASP A 126 -0.05 0.00 9.74
C ASP A 126 -1.29 0.30 8.91
N PHE A 127 -1.19 0.44 7.58
CA PHE A 127 -2.34 0.66 6.71
C PHE A 127 -3.31 -0.53 6.73
N PHE A 128 -2.78 -1.75 6.73
CA PHE A 128 -3.57 -2.97 6.83
C PHE A 128 -4.41 -2.99 8.12
N VAL A 129 -3.78 -2.75 9.28
CA VAL A 129 -4.45 -2.74 10.58
C VAL A 129 -5.50 -1.62 10.67
N HIS A 130 -5.16 -0.40 10.24
CA HIS A 130 -6.08 0.74 10.29
C HIS A 130 -7.26 0.63 9.29
N SER A 131 -7.14 -0.25 8.29
CA SER A 131 -8.23 -0.58 7.38
C SER A 131 -9.21 -1.61 7.96
N GLY A 132 -9.00 -2.05 9.20
CA GLY A 132 -9.85 -3.02 9.89
C GLY A 132 -9.89 -4.37 9.18
N ARG A 133 -8.78 -4.74 8.51
CA ARG A 133 -8.58 -6.04 7.88
C ARG A 133 -7.85 -6.95 8.87
N THR A 134 -8.06 -8.25 8.73
CA THR A 134 -7.53 -9.23 9.69
C THR A 134 -6.66 -10.27 9.03
N ASP A 135 -6.90 -10.57 7.76
CA ASP A 135 -6.19 -11.55 6.96
C ASP A 135 -5.38 -10.90 5.82
N LEU A 136 -4.12 -11.30 5.69
CA LEU A 136 -3.20 -10.81 4.66
C LEU A 136 -2.38 -11.98 4.11
N ALA A 137 -2.30 -12.09 2.79
CA ALA A 137 -1.49 -13.11 2.11
C ALA A 137 -0.19 -12.53 1.52
N VAL A 138 0.81 -13.39 1.39
CA VAL A 138 2.07 -13.14 0.66
C VAL A 138 2.44 -14.35 -0.20
N TYR A 139 3.02 -14.09 -1.36
CA TYR A 139 3.57 -15.12 -2.26
C TYR A 139 5.10 -14.99 -2.23
N PRO A 140 5.78 -15.72 -1.33
CA PRO A 140 7.19 -15.50 -1.10
C PRO A 140 8.07 -16.24 -2.11
N THR A 141 9.19 -15.61 -2.48
CA THR A 141 10.38 -16.34 -2.96
C THR A 141 11.18 -16.88 -1.78
N THR A 142 12.07 -17.84 -2.03
CA THR A 142 12.98 -18.42 -1.01
C THR A 142 13.73 -17.37 -0.19
N ASP A 143 14.16 -16.28 -0.83
CA ASP A 143 14.92 -15.20 -0.19
C ASP A 143 14.05 -14.31 0.72
N SER A 144 12.75 -14.21 0.41
CA SER A 144 11.79 -13.36 1.14
C SER A 144 11.12 -14.06 2.33
N LEU A 145 11.19 -15.39 2.39
CA LEU A 145 10.59 -16.20 3.48
C LEU A 145 11.03 -15.73 4.88
N ALA A 146 12.32 -15.45 5.04
CA ALA A 146 12.90 -15.00 6.31
C ALA A 146 12.39 -13.63 6.76
N VAL A 147 11.87 -12.82 5.84
CA VAL A 147 11.29 -11.51 6.16
C VAL A 147 9.85 -11.70 6.63
N TYR A 148 9.02 -12.39 5.84
CA TYR A 148 7.59 -12.55 6.16
C TYR A 148 7.35 -13.38 7.42
N ASN A 149 8.11 -14.45 7.64
CA ASN A 149 7.94 -15.32 8.81
C ASN A 149 8.08 -14.58 10.16
N LYS A 150 8.78 -13.43 10.18
CA LYS A 150 8.96 -12.58 11.36
C LYS A 150 7.70 -11.79 11.72
N PHE A 151 6.83 -11.52 10.77
CA PHE A 151 5.61 -10.72 10.97
C PHE A 151 4.38 -11.58 11.30
N GLY A 152 4.58 -12.87 11.58
CA GLY A 152 3.47 -13.76 11.93
C GLY A 152 2.79 -14.39 10.72
N PHE A 153 3.42 -14.39 9.55
CA PHE A 153 2.99 -15.19 8.40
C PHE A 153 3.29 -16.67 8.62
N TYR A 154 2.35 -17.53 8.27
CA TYR A 154 2.41 -18.97 8.44
C TYR A 154 1.78 -19.72 7.24
N PRO A 155 2.13 -21.00 7.04
CA PRO A 155 1.54 -21.85 6.00
C PRO A 155 0.01 -21.98 6.10
N LEU A 156 -0.69 -21.99 4.95
CA LEU A 156 -2.15 -22.09 4.92
C LEU A 156 -2.69 -23.44 5.42
N ASP A 157 -1.89 -24.51 5.36
CA ASP A 157 -2.27 -25.86 5.78
C ASP A 157 -2.41 -26.01 7.31
N ILE A 158 -1.91 -25.03 8.09
CA ILE A 158 -2.14 -24.95 9.53
C ILE A 158 -3.60 -24.57 9.79
N SER A 159 -4.40 -25.58 10.14
CA SER A 159 -5.86 -25.49 10.16
C SER A 159 -6.44 -25.10 11.52
N ASN A 160 -5.67 -25.21 12.61
CA ASN A 160 -6.16 -25.00 13.96
C ASN A 160 -5.16 -24.27 14.87
N ASP A 161 -5.69 -23.71 15.96
CA ASP A 161 -4.94 -22.85 16.87
C ASP A 161 -3.81 -23.60 17.60
N LYS A 162 -3.96 -24.91 17.84
CA LYS A 162 -2.94 -25.73 18.51
C LYS A 162 -1.71 -25.91 17.62
N GLU A 163 -1.93 -26.21 16.34
CA GLU A 163 -0.87 -26.28 15.33
C GLU A 163 -0.20 -24.93 15.13
N LEU A 164 -0.98 -23.84 15.12
CA LEU A 164 -0.44 -22.49 14.98
C LEU A 164 0.45 -22.08 16.16
N VAL A 165 0.04 -22.41 17.40
CA VAL A 165 0.89 -22.20 18.58
C VAL A 165 2.15 -23.06 18.51
N ALA A 166 2.05 -24.31 18.07
CA ALA A 166 3.21 -25.17 17.89
C ALA A 166 4.16 -24.62 16.82
N TRP A 167 3.62 -24.08 15.73
CA TRP A 167 4.37 -23.42 14.66
C TRP A 167 5.18 -22.25 15.21
N PHE A 168 4.56 -21.31 15.92
CA PHE A 168 5.27 -20.13 16.44
C PHE A 168 6.20 -20.43 17.63
N LYS A 169 6.13 -21.63 18.22
CA LYS A 169 7.11 -22.09 19.21
C LYS A 169 8.41 -22.63 18.60
N LYS A 170 8.40 -22.96 17.30
CA LYS A 170 9.61 -23.38 16.59
C LYS A 170 10.57 -22.20 16.46
N GLU A 171 11.87 -22.52 16.47
CA GLU A 171 12.89 -21.52 16.18
C GLU A 171 12.73 -21.00 14.74
N GLU A 172 13.17 -19.77 14.47
CA GLU A 172 13.07 -19.17 13.12
C GLU A 172 13.74 -20.08 12.07
N ALA A 173 14.91 -20.66 12.39
CA ALA A 173 15.62 -21.55 11.50
C ALA A 173 14.80 -22.82 11.13
N GLU A 174 14.09 -23.40 12.09
CA GLU A 174 13.25 -24.58 11.88
C GLU A 174 12.06 -24.24 10.99
N ARG A 175 11.37 -23.12 11.27
CA ARG A 175 10.26 -22.65 10.42
C ARG A 175 10.71 -22.40 8.98
N LEU A 176 11.91 -21.85 8.79
CA LEU A 176 12.42 -21.58 7.44
C LEU A 176 12.80 -22.84 6.67
N VAL A 177 13.26 -23.90 7.35
CA VAL A 177 13.49 -25.21 6.71
C VAL A 177 12.15 -25.78 6.25
N ASP A 178 11.16 -25.85 7.15
CA ASP A 178 9.83 -26.38 6.84
C ASP A 178 9.16 -25.61 5.69
N LEU A 179 9.30 -24.27 5.65
CA LEU A 179 8.74 -23.44 4.59
C LEU A 179 9.32 -23.73 3.21
N LYS A 180 10.63 -24.03 3.13
CA LYS A 180 11.30 -24.33 1.85
C LYS A 180 10.94 -25.71 1.32
N ASP A 181 10.73 -26.66 2.22
CA ASP A 181 10.39 -28.04 1.87
C ASP A 181 8.89 -28.20 1.61
N SER A 182 8.05 -27.36 2.22
CA SER A 182 6.60 -27.34 1.99
C SER A 182 6.28 -26.68 0.65
N THR A 183 5.41 -27.30 -0.16
CA THR A 183 4.91 -26.77 -1.44
C THR A 183 3.93 -25.60 -1.28
N SER A 184 3.96 -24.87 -0.16
CA SER A 184 2.99 -23.82 0.12
C SER A 184 3.15 -22.68 -0.89
N GLU A 185 2.17 -22.53 -1.80
CA GLU A 185 2.18 -21.48 -2.83
C GLU A 185 2.15 -20.07 -2.23
N HIS A 186 1.63 -19.92 -1.00
CA HIS A 186 1.56 -18.65 -0.28
C HIS A 186 1.51 -18.84 1.24
N LEU A 187 1.79 -17.76 1.97
CA LEU A 187 1.64 -17.68 3.43
C LEU A 187 0.54 -16.71 3.80
N ILE A 188 -0.07 -16.92 4.96
CA ILE A 188 -1.13 -16.08 5.49
C ILE A 188 -0.74 -15.52 6.86
N MET A 189 -1.16 -14.30 7.14
CA MET A 189 -1.21 -13.71 8.47
C MET A 189 -2.69 -13.49 8.81
N ASP A 190 -3.17 -14.01 9.93
CA ASP A 190 -4.56 -13.86 10.38
C ASP A 190 -4.60 -13.30 11.81
N LEU A 191 -4.85 -11.99 11.91
CA LEU A 191 -4.97 -11.27 13.16
C LEU A 191 -6.25 -11.59 13.93
N ASN A 192 -7.15 -12.46 13.45
CA ASN A 192 -8.18 -13.04 14.32
C ASN A 192 -7.63 -14.13 15.25
N LYS A 193 -6.45 -14.68 14.94
CA LYS A 193 -5.80 -15.73 15.73
C LYS A 193 -4.90 -15.11 16.81
N ALA A 194 -5.15 -15.44 18.08
CA ALA A 194 -4.40 -14.91 19.20
C ALA A 194 -2.88 -15.14 19.09
N ALA A 195 -2.46 -16.34 18.69
CA ALA A 195 -1.04 -16.67 18.51
C ALA A 195 -0.37 -15.81 17.41
N CYS A 196 -1.09 -15.50 16.33
CA CYS A 196 -0.60 -14.62 15.27
C CYS A 196 -0.50 -13.16 15.76
N GLN A 197 -1.52 -12.68 16.49
CA GLN A 197 -1.49 -11.34 17.10
C GLN A 197 -0.30 -11.15 18.05
N GLU A 198 0.04 -12.16 18.85
CA GLU A 198 1.16 -12.10 19.79
C GLU A 198 2.49 -11.93 19.06
N VAL A 199 2.76 -12.77 18.06
CA VAL A 199 3.97 -12.69 17.23
C VAL A 199 4.05 -11.35 16.49
N PHE A 200 2.94 -10.90 15.90
CA PHE A 200 2.87 -9.62 15.21
C PHE A 200 3.18 -8.44 16.15
N LYS A 201 2.57 -8.40 17.34
CA LYS A 201 2.82 -7.35 18.34
C LYS A 201 4.26 -7.35 18.83
N GLU A 202 4.81 -8.53 19.15
CA GLU A 202 6.21 -8.65 19.58
C GLU A 202 7.16 -8.15 18.49
N ARG A 203 6.90 -8.51 17.23
CA ARG A 203 7.71 -8.04 16.09
C ARG A 203 7.67 -6.52 15.95
N CYS A 204 6.48 -5.92 16.04
CA CYS A 204 6.30 -4.48 15.97
C CYS A 204 7.05 -3.76 17.10
N GLN A 205 6.98 -4.29 18.33
CA GLN A 205 7.72 -3.74 19.48
C GLN A 205 9.23 -3.82 19.28
N LYS A 206 9.76 -4.96 18.82
CA LYS A 206 11.19 -5.13 18.50
C LYS A 206 11.64 -4.16 17.42
N PHE A 207 10.79 -3.91 16.41
CA PHE A 207 11.11 -2.94 15.36
C PHE A 207 11.20 -1.51 15.90
N LEU A 208 10.24 -1.09 16.74
CA LEU A 208 10.25 0.24 17.37
C LEU A 208 11.45 0.47 18.30
N GLN A 209 12.01 -0.60 18.88
CA GLN A 209 13.22 -0.55 19.70
C GLN A 209 14.52 -0.55 18.88
N SER A 210 14.45 -0.77 17.57
CA SER A 210 15.64 -0.83 16.73
C SER A 210 16.22 0.57 16.46
N SER A 211 17.54 0.71 16.61
CA SER A 211 18.27 1.93 16.29
C SER A 211 18.52 2.02 14.79
N PHE A 212 17.46 2.25 14.01
CA PHE A 212 17.54 2.45 12.57
C PHE A 212 17.40 3.94 12.24
N ASN A 213 18.32 4.53 11.47
CA ASN A 213 18.25 5.95 11.08
C ASN A 213 17.42 6.10 9.81
N TYR A 214 16.19 6.63 9.95
CA TYR A 214 15.31 6.88 8.83
C TYR A 214 14.34 8.02 9.14
N GLU A 215 13.75 8.56 8.07
CA GLU A 215 12.68 9.54 8.15
C GLU A 215 11.45 9.02 7.41
N VAL A 216 10.28 9.16 8.02
CA VAL A 216 9.00 9.03 7.31
C VAL A 216 8.58 10.40 6.81
N SER A 217 8.24 10.52 5.52
CA SER A 217 7.83 11.78 4.90
C SER A 217 6.60 12.38 5.60
N HIS A 218 6.43 13.69 5.44
CA HIS A 218 5.28 14.39 6.02
C HIS A 218 3.94 13.84 5.50
N ASN A 219 3.83 13.60 4.20
CA ASN A 219 2.61 13.10 3.57
C ASN A 219 2.28 11.68 4.05
N LEU A 220 3.29 10.81 4.17
CA LEU A 220 3.09 9.46 4.67
C LEU A 220 2.66 9.48 6.15
N LYS A 221 3.33 10.27 7.01
CA LYS A 221 2.97 10.43 8.43
C LYS A 221 1.50 10.82 8.65
N GLN A 222 0.94 11.67 7.79
CA GLN A 222 -0.47 12.09 7.90
C GLN A 222 -1.45 10.94 7.62
N ASP A 223 -1.05 9.96 6.81
CA ASP A 223 -1.93 8.91 6.34
C ASP A 223 -1.84 7.61 7.15
N LEU A 224 -0.73 7.35 7.83
CA LEU A 224 -0.44 6.06 8.51
C LEU A 224 -1.56 5.55 9.42
N ASN A 225 -2.30 6.45 10.07
CA ASN A 225 -3.39 6.11 10.99
C ASN A 225 -4.79 6.23 10.36
N THR A 226 -4.87 6.24 9.03
CA THR A 226 -6.12 6.43 8.29
C THR A 226 -6.56 5.13 7.64
N ASN A 227 -7.85 4.83 7.72
CA ASN A 227 -8.45 3.79 6.89
C ASN A 227 -8.36 4.18 5.41
N VAL A 228 -7.64 3.40 4.60
CA VAL A 228 -7.38 3.73 3.19
C VAL A 228 -8.66 3.85 2.36
N PHE A 229 -9.72 3.14 2.75
CA PHE A 229 -11.02 3.19 2.08
C PHE A 229 -11.81 4.48 2.37
N ASP A 230 -11.34 5.29 3.32
CA ASP A 230 -11.92 6.58 3.70
C ASP A 230 -11.12 7.78 3.17
N TRP A 231 -10.01 7.58 2.45
CA TRP A 231 -9.18 8.68 1.95
C TRP A 231 -9.97 9.72 1.13
N ARG A 232 -10.94 9.29 0.33
CA ARG A 232 -11.80 10.22 -0.43
C ARG A 232 -12.77 11.03 0.44
N LYS A 233 -13.12 10.55 1.65
CA LYS A 233 -14.08 11.22 2.55
C LYS A 233 -13.47 12.43 3.27
N LYS A 234 -12.14 12.47 3.46
CA LYS A 234 -11.45 13.61 4.10
C LYS A 234 -11.57 14.91 3.30
N ASN A 235 -11.66 14.84 1.96
CA ASN A 235 -11.80 16.04 1.11
C ASN A 235 -13.21 16.63 1.11
N THR A 236 -14.25 15.85 1.39
CA THR A 236 -15.64 16.36 1.43
C THR A 236 -15.97 17.17 2.68
N ALA A 237 -15.31 16.91 3.82
CA ALA A 237 -15.54 17.66 5.05
C ALA A 237 -14.97 19.10 4.98
N ALA A 238 -13.88 19.30 4.23
CA ALA A 238 -13.30 20.64 4.03
C ALA A 238 -14.10 21.50 3.03
N LEU A 239 -14.88 20.88 2.13
CA LEU A 239 -15.71 21.59 1.14
C LEU A 239 -17.09 22.00 1.67
N LEU A 240 -17.57 21.41 2.78
CA LEU A 240 -18.86 21.75 3.39
C LEU A 240 -18.76 22.79 4.52
N SER A 241 -17.58 23.35 4.77
CA SER A 241 -17.35 24.36 5.83
C SER A 241 -17.40 25.81 5.32
N ASN A 242 -17.54 26.03 4.01
CA ASN A 242 -17.56 27.37 3.40
C ASN A 242 -18.78 27.69 2.54
N ASP A 243 -19.98 27.17 2.87
CA ASP A 243 -21.21 27.73 2.32
C ASP A 243 -22.17 28.16 3.44
N SER A 244 -22.02 29.44 3.78
CA SER A 244 -23.06 30.21 4.43
C SER A 244 -24.27 30.27 3.50
N LEU A 245 -25.19 29.32 3.64
CA LEU A 245 -26.53 29.35 3.07
C LEU A 245 -27.27 30.60 3.58
N ILE A 246 -27.12 31.73 2.87
CA ILE A 246 -28.02 32.88 2.98
C ILE A 246 -29.02 32.77 1.83
N VAL A 247 -30.08 32.00 2.09
CA VAL A 247 -31.34 32.09 1.35
C VAL A 247 -32.03 33.38 1.81
N THR A 248 -31.99 34.43 0.98
CA THR A 248 -32.94 35.53 1.13
C THR A 248 -34.06 35.38 0.11
N ASN A 249 -35.23 35.10 0.68
CA ASN A 249 -36.52 34.93 0.05
C ASN A 249 -37.08 36.31 -0.30
N THR A 250 -37.40 36.60 -1.57
CA THR A 250 -38.34 37.69 -1.91
C THR A 250 -39.27 37.31 -3.05
N LYS A 251 -40.43 36.81 -2.63
CA LYS A 251 -41.80 37.00 -3.15
C LYS A 251 -42.01 37.06 -4.67
N LYS A 252 -42.68 36.00 -5.13
CA LYS A 252 -43.59 35.93 -6.28
C LYS A 252 -44.50 37.15 -6.38
N ASP A 253 -44.49 37.81 -7.53
CA ASP A 253 -45.64 38.54 -8.05
C ASP A 253 -46.35 37.68 -9.10
N LEU A 254 -47.62 37.38 -8.83
CA LEU A 254 -48.56 36.67 -9.69
C LEU A 254 -49.73 37.62 -9.95
N LYS A 255 -49.77 38.33 -11.08
CA LYS A 255 -51.04 38.84 -11.66
C LYS A 255 -51.02 38.92 -13.19
N ARG A 256 -51.80 37.99 -13.76
CA ARG A 256 -52.50 37.93 -15.05
C ARG A 256 -52.57 39.22 -15.89
N LYS A 257 -52.30 39.08 -17.19
CA LYS A 257 -53.12 39.65 -18.28
C LYS A 257 -53.23 38.65 -19.44
N LYS A 258 -54.36 38.69 -20.14
CA LYS A 258 -54.98 37.68 -21.01
C LYS A 258 -55.05 38.22 -22.45
N VAL A 259 -55.09 37.31 -23.45
CA VAL A 259 -55.51 37.46 -24.88
C VAL A 259 -54.47 38.18 -25.77
N GLU A 260 -54.00 37.64 -26.91
CA GLU A 260 -54.74 37.30 -28.15
C GLU A 260 -54.37 35.97 -28.84
N ILE A 261 -55.37 35.52 -29.62
CA ILE A 261 -55.50 34.33 -30.46
C ILE A 261 -55.06 34.67 -31.89
N ILE A 262 -54.52 33.68 -32.64
CA ILE A 262 -54.85 33.25 -34.03
C ILE A 262 -53.74 32.24 -34.43
N GLU A 263 -53.98 30.93 -34.46
CA GLU A 263 -54.67 30.08 -35.45
C GLU A 263 -53.76 29.53 -36.56
N ASN A 264 -54.08 28.29 -36.96
CA ASN A 264 -53.70 27.51 -38.15
C ASN A 264 -52.47 26.58 -38.04
N GLU A 265 -52.54 25.30 -38.44
CA GLU A 265 -53.63 24.39 -38.82
C GLU A 265 -52.98 22.99 -38.97
N GLU A 266 -53.76 21.93 -38.71
CA GLU A 266 -53.76 20.60 -39.36
C GLU A 266 -52.42 19.90 -39.71
N GLY A 267 -52.04 18.76 -39.12
CA GLY A 267 -52.72 17.46 -39.18
C GLY A 267 -52.08 16.55 -40.28
N PRO A 268 -52.34 15.23 -40.37
CA PRO A 268 -52.83 14.29 -39.36
C PRO A 268 -52.14 12.89 -39.36
N LYS A 269 -52.20 12.24 -38.18
CA LYS A 269 -52.65 10.87 -37.86
C LYS A 269 -52.31 9.64 -38.74
N LYS A 270 -51.88 8.61 -37.99
CA LYS A 270 -52.37 7.21 -37.89
C LYS A 270 -52.13 6.26 -39.10
N LYS A 271 -51.53 5.10 -38.81
CA LYS A 271 -52.17 3.98 -38.09
C LYS A 271 -51.13 3.21 -37.29
#